data_AF-A0A7Y4R0A5-F1
#
_entry.id   AF-A0A7Y4R0A5-F1
#
_cell.length_a   1.000
_cell.length_b   1.000
_cell.length_c   1.000
_cell.angle_alpha   90.00
_cell.angle_beta   90.00
_cell.angle_gamma   90.00
#
_symmetry.space_group_name_H-M   'P 1'
#
loop_
_entity.id
_entity.type
_entity.pdbx_description
1 polymer ?
#
loop_
_entity_poly.entity_id
_entity_poly.type
_entity_poly.pdbx_seq_one_letter_code
_entity_poly.pdbx_strand_id
1 'polypeptide(L)'
;ILAAIGYTVGKKPYGYMGLGDISVLTFFGLVGVMGSYYLFTKTVSWNEFFPAMSCGLFSIAVLNINNIRDIESDKQAGKFSIPVRIGKAKASRYHWLLLLTGLGCAIAYSVINYQSPFQFLFLLSAPLLIKNGMSVSAKPSAELDPYLKQMALSTLLFVILFGVGLLIR
;
A
#
# COMPACT_ATOMS: atom_id res chain seq x y z
N ILE A 1 9.59 -18.39 -2.15
CA ILE A 1 9.29 -19.41 -3.18
C ILE A 1 7.89 -20.00 -2.97
N LEU A 2 7.59 -20.69 -1.86
CA LEU A 2 6.25 -21.25 -1.58
C LEU A 2 5.11 -20.21 -1.58
N ALA A 3 5.34 -19.00 -1.04
CA ALA A 3 4.33 -17.94 -1.03
C ALA A 3 4.03 -17.37 -2.43
N ALA A 4 5.05 -17.23 -3.28
CA ALA A 4 4.87 -16.81 -4.68
C ALA A 4 4.16 -17.88 -5.51
N ILE A 5 4.48 -19.16 -5.26
CA ILE A 5 3.78 -20.30 -5.87
C ILE A 5 2.32 -20.34 -5.41
N GLY A 6 2.01 -20.18 -4.12
CA GLY A 6 0.62 -20.14 -3.64
C GLY A 6 -0.19 -18.91 -4.07
N TYR A 7 0.49 -17.83 -4.49
CA TYR A 7 -0.16 -16.63 -5.03
C TYR A 7 -0.70 -16.84 -6.45
N THR A 8 -0.02 -17.64 -7.28
CA THR A 8 -0.36 -17.85 -8.71
C THR A 8 -0.72 -19.29 -9.09
N VAL A 9 -0.32 -20.30 -8.33
CA VAL A 9 -0.38 -21.73 -8.69
C VAL A 9 -1.07 -22.56 -7.59
N GLY A 10 -2.14 -23.29 -7.94
CA GLY A 10 -2.85 -24.22 -7.04
C GLY A 10 -4.37 -24.25 -7.26
N LYS A 11 -5.09 -25.15 -6.58
CA LYS A 11 -6.57 -25.29 -6.70
C LYS A 11 -7.36 -24.05 -6.22
N LYS A 12 -6.76 -23.19 -5.39
CA LYS A 12 -7.32 -21.90 -4.91
C LYS A 12 -6.20 -20.88 -4.64
N PRO A 13 -5.68 -20.18 -5.66
CA PRO A 13 -4.61 -19.20 -5.45
C PRO A 13 -5.09 -18.06 -4.54
N TYR A 14 -4.21 -17.53 -3.68
CA TYR A 14 -4.57 -16.46 -2.74
C TYR A 14 -5.19 -15.22 -3.43
N GLY A 15 -4.74 -14.91 -4.65
CA GLY A 15 -5.30 -13.85 -5.48
C GLY A 15 -6.77 -14.07 -5.86
N TYR A 16 -7.21 -15.32 -5.98
CA TYR A 16 -8.59 -15.69 -6.30
C TYR A 16 -9.50 -15.72 -5.06
N MET A 17 -8.92 -15.90 -3.87
CA MET A 17 -9.64 -15.94 -2.59
C MET A 17 -9.83 -14.57 -1.92
N GLY A 18 -9.33 -13.49 -2.51
CA GLY A 18 -9.37 -12.16 -1.90
C GLY A 18 -8.36 -11.97 -0.76
N LEU A 19 -7.31 -12.79 -0.72
CA LEU A 19 -6.22 -12.73 0.28
C LEU A 19 -5.01 -11.93 -0.23
N GLY A 20 -5.16 -11.24 -1.37
CA GLY A 20 -4.11 -10.41 -1.98
C GLY A 20 -3.61 -9.33 -1.03
N ASP A 21 -4.52 -8.58 -0.41
CA ASP A 21 -4.20 -7.47 0.49
C ASP A 21 -3.39 -7.93 1.71
N ILE A 22 -3.76 -9.06 2.32
CA ILE A 22 -3.01 -9.67 3.43
C ILE A 22 -1.61 -10.09 2.98
N SER A 23 -1.52 -10.71 1.80
CA SER A 23 -0.23 -11.12 1.23
C SER A 23 0.66 -9.91 0.97
N VAL A 24 0.10 -8.84 0.38
CA VAL A 24 0.83 -7.60 0.09
C VAL A 24 1.28 -6.92 1.38
N LEU A 25 0.42 -6.81 2.38
CA LEU A 25 0.79 -6.25 3.68
C LEU A 25 1.93 -7.03 4.35
N THR A 26 1.84 -8.37 4.29
CA THR A 26 2.82 -9.25 4.90
C THR A 26 4.17 -9.11 4.24
N PHE A 27 4.25 -9.19 2.90
CA PHE A 27 5.54 -9.22 2.19
C PHE A 27 6.13 -7.83 1.94
N PHE A 28 5.32 -6.85 1.52
CA PHE A 28 5.80 -5.51 1.20
C PHE A 28 5.78 -4.54 2.39
N GLY A 29 5.00 -4.85 3.44
CA GLY A 29 4.99 -4.11 4.70
C GLY A 29 5.85 -4.80 5.77
N LEU A 30 5.25 -5.78 6.47
CA LEU A 30 5.83 -6.37 7.69
C LEU A 30 7.19 -7.04 7.44
N VAL A 31 7.25 -8.02 6.54
CA VAL A 31 8.49 -8.74 6.23
C VAL A 31 9.49 -7.82 5.53
N GLY A 32 9.03 -7.04 4.55
CA GLY A 32 9.90 -6.13 3.79
C GLY A 32 10.59 -5.09 4.67
N VAL A 33 9.86 -4.44 5.56
CA VAL A 33 10.39 -3.35 6.39
C VAL A 33 10.99 -3.88 7.69
N MET A 34 10.22 -4.60 8.52
CA MET A 34 10.71 -5.08 9.82
C MET A 34 11.75 -6.18 9.65
N GLY A 35 11.63 -7.02 8.62
CA GLY A 35 12.64 -8.04 8.31
C GLY A 35 13.96 -7.40 7.86
N SER A 36 13.91 -6.34 7.05
CA SER A 36 15.11 -5.58 6.69
C SER A 36 15.73 -4.91 7.91
N TYR A 37 14.91 -4.28 8.78
CA TYR A 37 15.40 -3.71 10.03
C TYR A 37 16.13 -4.76 10.88
N TYR A 38 15.49 -5.90 11.15
CA TYR A 38 16.09 -6.99 11.92
C TYR A 38 17.37 -7.51 11.27
N LEU A 39 17.42 -7.61 9.94
CA LEU A 39 18.61 -8.07 9.23
C LEU A 39 19.82 -7.18 9.54
N PHE A 40 19.64 -5.86 9.61
CA PHE A 40 20.71 -4.90 9.86
C PHE A 40 20.99 -4.66 11.36
N THR A 41 19.96 -4.60 12.20
CA THR A 41 20.11 -4.22 13.63
C THR A 41 20.19 -5.41 14.57
N LYS A 42 19.82 -6.61 14.10
CA LYS A 42 19.68 -7.84 14.91
C LYS A 42 18.70 -7.71 16.09
N THR A 43 17.82 -6.71 16.06
CA THR A 43 16.82 -6.47 17.09
C THR A 43 15.43 -6.31 16.47
N VAL A 44 14.41 -6.63 17.25
CA VAL A 44 13.01 -6.40 16.88
C VAL A 44 12.53 -5.16 17.62
N SER A 45 12.10 -4.15 16.88
CA SER A 45 11.51 -2.93 17.43
C SER A 45 10.07 -2.80 16.93
N TRP A 46 9.14 -2.70 17.88
CA TRP A 46 7.72 -2.48 17.56
C TRP A 46 7.47 -1.07 17.01
N ASN A 47 8.40 -0.13 17.16
CA ASN A 47 8.29 1.18 16.51
C ASN A 47 8.30 1.04 14.98
N GLU A 48 9.03 0.05 14.44
CA GLU A 48 9.12 -0.21 13.00
C GLU A 48 7.82 -0.79 12.41
N PHE A 49 6.85 -1.14 13.26
CA PHE A 49 5.53 -1.52 12.81
C PHE A 49 4.84 -0.39 12.03
N PHE A 50 4.99 0.86 12.47
CA PHE A 50 4.37 2.01 11.79
C PHE A 50 4.89 2.24 10.35
N PRO A 51 6.21 2.32 10.09
CA PRO A 51 6.71 2.42 8.72
C PRO A 51 6.38 1.17 7.89
N ALA A 52 6.37 -0.03 8.50
CA ALA A 52 5.95 -1.26 7.84
C ALA A 52 4.48 -1.21 7.38
N MET A 53 3.59 -0.76 8.25
CA MET A 53 2.18 -0.56 7.92
C MET A 53 2.00 0.51 6.84
N SER A 54 2.72 1.63 6.91
CA SER A 54 2.66 2.68 5.89
C SER A 54 3.02 2.14 4.49
N CYS A 55 4.16 1.47 4.36
CA CYS A 55 4.62 0.90 3.09
C CYS A 55 3.69 -0.20 2.56
N GLY A 56 3.22 -1.06 3.46
CA GLY A 56 2.29 -2.14 3.11
C GLY A 56 0.93 -1.60 2.63
N LEU A 57 0.36 -0.63 3.34
CA LEU A 57 -0.94 -0.03 2.97
C LEU A 57 -0.88 0.71 1.62
N PHE A 58 0.23 1.41 1.32
CA PHE A 58 0.42 2.02 0.00
C PHE A 58 0.61 0.97 -1.12
N SER A 59 1.24 -0.16 -0.80
CA SER A 59 1.33 -1.29 -1.74
C SER A 59 -0.05 -1.93 -1.99
N ILE A 60 -0.89 -2.05 -0.94
CA ILE A 60 -2.30 -2.48 -1.10
C ILE A 60 -3.07 -1.45 -1.92
N ALA A 61 -2.82 -0.15 -1.77
CA ALA A 61 -3.46 0.87 -2.58
C ALA A 61 -3.16 0.70 -4.08
N VAL A 62 -1.92 0.33 -4.45
CA VAL A 62 -1.59 -0.05 -5.84
C VAL A 62 -2.40 -1.27 -6.30
N LEU A 63 -2.47 -2.32 -5.47
CA LEU A 63 -3.26 -3.52 -5.76
C LEU A 63 -4.77 -3.21 -5.87
N ASN A 64 -5.29 -2.33 -5.03
CA ASN A 64 -6.69 -1.95 -5.03
C ASN A 64 -7.07 -1.23 -6.33
N ILE A 65 -6.22 -0.35 -6.86
CA ILE A 65 -6.44 0.28 -8.19
C ILE A 65 -6.49 -0.80 -9.28
N ASN A 66 -5.54 -1.73 -9.26
CA ASN A 66 -5.51 -2.85 -10.22
C ASN A 66 -6.82 -3.66 -10.17
N ASN A 67 -7.27 -4.01 -8.97
CA ASN A 67 -8.49 -4.77 -8.76
C ASN A 67 -9.77 -3.97 -9.09
N ILE A 68 -9.77 -2.64 -8.95
CA ILE A 68 -10.91 -1.78 -9.36
C ILE A 68 -11.00 -1.69 -10.89
N ARG A 69 -9.86 -1.59 -11.57
CA ARG A 69 -9.79 -1.57 -13.04
C ARG A 69 -10.39 -2.85 -13.63
N ASP A 70 -10.10 -3.98 -12.99
CA ASP A 70 -10.38 -5.31 -13.51
C ASP A 70 -11.64 -5.96 -12.89
N ILE A 71 -12.54 -5.21 -12.24
CA ILE A 71 -13.72 -5.77 -11.53
C ILE A 71 -14.55 -6.72 -12.41
N GLU A 72 -14.88 -6.32 -13.63
CA GLU A 72 -15.77 -7.11 -14.49
C GLU A 72 -15.10 -8.40 -14.99
N SER A 73 -13.84 -8.32 -15.42
CA SER A 73 -13.07 -9.49 -15.87
C SER A 73 -12.76 -10.43 -14.70
N ASP A 74 -12.39 -9.90 -13.54
CA ASP A 74 -12.14 -10.68 -12.32
C ASP A 74 -13.41 -11.41 -11.85
N LYS A 75 -14.57 -10.75 -11.93
CA LYS A 75 -15.87 -11.36 -11.61
C LYS A 75 -16.20 -12.52 -12.56
N GLN A 76 -15.99 -12.34 -13.87
CA GLN A 76 -16.20 -13.40 -14.87
C GLN A 76 -15.25 -14.59 -14.67
N ALA A 77 -14.02 -14.32 -14.23
CA ALA A 77 -13.02 -15.32 -13.90
C ALA A 77 -13.23 -16.00 -12.54
N GLY A 78 -14.29 -15.66 -11.79
CA GLY A 78 -14.57 -16.24 -10.48
C GLY A 78 -13.58 -15.81 -9.39
N LYS A 79 -12.90 -14.68 -9.55
CA LYS A 79 -12.06 -14.10 -8.50
C LYS A 79 -12.93 -13.35 -7.49
N PHE A 80 -12.56 -13.44 -6.22
CA PHE A 80 -13.28 -12.79 -5.14
C PHE A 80 -12.41 -11.72 -4.46
N SER A 81 -11.79 -10.82 -5.24
CA SER A 81 -11.05 -9.67 -4.69
C SER A 81 -11.97 -8.71 -3.92
N ILE A 82 -11.40 -7.84 -3.07
CA ILE A 82 -12.20 -6.88 -2.30
C ILE A 82 -13.07 -6.03 -3.26
N PRO A 83 -12.53 -5.39 -4.31
CA PRO A 83 -13.35 -4.60 -5.24
C PRO A 83 -14.47 -5.38 -5.95
N VAL A 84 -14.25 -6.65 -6.29
CA VAL A 84 -15.31 -7.52 -6.86
C VAL A 84 -16.45 -7.73 -5.85
N ARG A 85 -16.14 -7.92 -4.56
CA ARG A 85 -17.14 -8.14 -3.50
C ARG A 85 -17.93 -6.89 -3.14
N ILE A 86 -17.26 -5.74 -3.05
CA ILE A 86 -17.85 -4.52 -2.49
C ILE A 86 -18.28 -3.50 -3.56
N GLY A 87 -17.86 -3.70 -4.81
CA GLY A 87 -18.09 -2.80 -5.93
C GLY A 87 -17.22 -1.54 -5.89
N LYS A 88 -17.11 -0.88 -7.04
CA LYS A 88 -16.25 0.29 -7.26
C LYS A 88 -16.42 1.39 -6.20
N ALA A 89 -17.66 1.79 -5.90
CA ALA A 89 -17.90 2.92 -4.98
C ALA A 89 -17.36 2.67 -3.56
N LYS A 90 -17.53 1.46 -3.02
CA LYS A 90 -16.97 1.10 -1.71
C LYS A 90 -15.46 0.87 -1.81
N ALA A 91 -14.96 0.33 -2.92
CA ALA A 91 -13.53 0.17 -3.18
C ALA A 91 -12.79 1.51 -3.26
N SER A 92 -13.41 2.57 -3.78
CA SER A 92 -12.84 3.93 -3.75
C SER A 92 -12.78 4.51 -2.33
N ARG A 93 -13.77 4.23 -1.47
CA ARG A 93 -13.69 4.61 -0.03
C ARG A 93 -12.62 3.82 0.70
N TYR A 94 -12.53 2.52 0.42
CA TYR A 94 -11.47 1.66 0.94
C TYR A 94 -10.09 2.19 0.52
N HIS A 95 -9.95 2.66 -0.72
CA HIS A 95 -8.73 3.29 -1.21
C HIS A 95 -8.32 4.49 -0.36
N TRP A 96 -9.26 5.40 -0.06
CA TRP A 96 -8.99 6.53 0.83
C TRP A 96 -8.58 6.09 2.23
N LEU A 97 -9.22 5.06 2.77
CA LEU A 97 -8.85 4.50 4.07
C LEU A 97 -7.40 3.97 4.07
N LEU A 98 -6.97 3.29 3.00
CA LEU A 98 -5.58 2.86 2.84
C LEU A 98 -4.61 4.04 2.81
N LEU A 99 -4.92 5.08 2.03
CA LEU A 99 -4.07 6.27 1.90
C LEU A 99 -3.94 7.04 3.22
N LEU A 100 -5.07 7.30 3.89
CA LEU A 100 -5.09 8.04 5.15
C LEU A 100 -4.44 7.26 6.28
N THR A 101 -4.71 5.95 6.37
CA THR A 101 -4.09 5.11 7.41
C THR A 101 -2.60 4.97 7.18
N GLY A 102 -2.16 4.78 5.92
CA GLY A 102 -0.74 4.71 5.59
C GLY A 102 0.01 5.99 5.96
N LEU A 103 -0.51 7.15 5.55
CA LEU A 103 0.07 8.45 5.90
C LEU A 103 0.03 8.69 7.42
N GLY A 104 -1.07 8.31 8.09
CA GLY A 104 -1.21 8.39 9.53
C GLY A 104 -0.17 7.56 10.28
N CYS A 105 0.15 6.35 9.82
CA CYS A 105 1.23 5.54 10.38
C CYS A 105 2.59 6.22 10.25
N ALA A 106 2.91 6.82 9.10
CA ALA A 106 4.16 7.56 8.91
C ALA A 106 4.26 8.78 9.85
N ILE A 107 3.17 9.54 9.97
CA ILE A 107 3.07 10.67 10.90
C ILE A 107 3.26 10.19 12.35
N ALA A 108 2.58 9.12 12.76
CA ALA A 108 2.71 8.56 14.10
C ALA A 108 4.15 8.16 14.41
N TYR A 109 4.83 7.49 13.47
CA TYR A 109 6.24 7.15 13.63
C TYR A 109 7.13 8.39 13.83
N SER A 110 6.98 9.41 12.98
CA SER A 110 7.77 10.64 13.07
C SER A 110 7.47 11.44 14.34
N VAL A 111 6.24 11.43 14.85
CA VAL A 111 5.89 12.09 16.12
C VAL A 111 6.47 11.34 17.32
N ILE A 112 6.37 10.01 17.35
CA ILE A 112 6.90 9.18 18.45
C ILE A 112 8.43 9.28 18.52
N ASN A 113 9.10 9.36 17.37
CA ASN A 113 10.57 9.40 17.25
C ASN A 113 11.06 10.80 16.85
N TYR A 114 10.36 11.85 17.29
CA TYR A 114 10.64 13.21 16.85
C TYR A 114 12.04 13.67 17.25
N GLN A 115 12.79 14.17 16.27
CA GLN A 115 14.12 14.75 16.41
C GLN A 115 14.25 16.05 15.61
N SER A 116 13.57 16.16 14.47
CA SER A 116 13.77 17.26 13.53
C SER A 116 12.54 17.49 12.64
N PRO A 117 12.21 18.73 12.25
CA PRO A 117 11.14 18.99 11.29
C PRO A 117 11.31 18.28 9.94
N PHE A 118 12.55 17.95 9.55
CA PHE A 118 12.85 17.24 8.30
C PHE A 118 12.27 15.82 8.26
N GLN A 119 11.92 15.22 9.40
CA GLN A 119 11.23 13.93 9.46
C GLN A 119 9.83 13.94 8.82
N PHE A 120 9.28 15.14 8.53
CA PHE A 120 8.00 15.32 7.86
C PHE A 120 8.12 15.61 6.35
N LEU A 121 9.33 15.51 5.75
CA LEU A 121 9.53 15.72 4.31
C LEU A 121 8.61 14.85 3.43
N PHE A 122 8.25 13.65 3.90
CA PHE A 122 7.32 12.76 3.20
C PHE A 122 5.94 13.38 2.94
N LEU A 123 5.53 14.41 3.70
CA LEU A 123 4.27 15.13 3.47
C LEU A 123 4.25 15.83 2.11
N LEU A 124 5.41 16.11 1.50
CA LEU A 124 5.48 16.62 0.13
C LEU A 124 4.92 15.63 -0.90
N SER A 125 4.80 14.34 -0.57
CA SER A 125 4.10 13.34 -1.41
C SER A 125 2.57 13.40 -1.30
N ALA A 126 2.03 14.04 -0.25
CA ALA A 126 0.58 14.05 0.03
C ALA A 126 -0.28 14.59 -1.12
N PRO A 127 0.10 15.66 -1.84
CA PRO A 127 -0.67 16.13 -3.01
C PRO A 127 -0.85 15.05 -4.09
N LEU A 128 0.16 14.21 -4.30
CA LEU A 128 0.10 13.11 -5.26
C LEU A 128 -0.82 11.97 -4.78
N LEU A 129 -0.81 11.67 -3.48
CA LEU A 129 -1.73 10.71 -2.87
C LEU A 129 -3.18 11.19 -2.94
N ILE A 130 -3.42 12.47 -2.66
CA ILE A 130 -4.74 13.10 -2.76
C ILE A 130 -5.23 13.07 -4.20
N LYS A 131 -4.38 13.45 -5.17
CA LYS A 131 -4.70 13.34 -6.60
C LYS A 131 -5.09 11.92 -6.98
N ASN A 132 -4.37 10.91 -6.47
CA ASN A 132 -4.67 9.51 -6.72
C ASN A 132 -6.05 9.12 -6.16
N GLY A 133 -6.31 9.42 -4.88
CA GLY A 133 -7.59 9.12 -4.23
C GLY A 133 -8.79 9.79 -4.91
N MET A 134 -8.65 11.05 -5.30
CA MET A 134 -9.67 11.78 -6.06
C MET A 134 -9.94 11.11 -7.41
N SER A 135 -8.89 10.71 -8.12
CA SER A 135 -9.00 10.09 -9.44
C SER A 135 -9.66 8.71 -9.37
N VAL A 136 -9.30 7.89 -8.39
CA VAL A 136 -9.95 6.59 -8.12
C VAL A 136 -11.43 6.73 -7.76
N SER A 137 -11.81 7.86 -7.17
CA SER A 137 -13.20 8.14 -6.80
C SER A 137 -14.02 8.65 -7.99
N ALA A 138 -13.44 9.55 -8.80
CA ALA A 138 -14.16 10.25 -9.86
C ALA A 138 -14.17 9.50 -11.20
N LYS A 139 -13.07 8.81 -11.56
CA LYS A 139 -12.91 8.26 -12.92
C LYS A 139 -13.52 6.87 -13.08
N PRO A 140 -14.04 6.51 -14.27
CA PRO A 140 -14.46 5.14 -14.59
C PRO A 140 -13.33 4.11 -14.38
N SER A 141 -13.67 2.86 -14.06
CA SER A 141 -12.68 1.79 -13.82
C SER A 141 -11.70 1.60 -14.97
N ALA A 142 -12.18 1.70 -16.22
CA ALA A 142 -11.37 1.56 -17.43
C ALA A 142 -10.27 2.63 -17.57
N GLU A 143 -10.42 3.79 -16.92
CA GLU A 143 -9.47 4.90 -16.99
C GLU A 143 -8.44 4.90 -15.85
N LEU A 144 -8.42 3.87 -14.99
CA LEU A 144 -7.56 3.85 -13.81
C LEU A 144 -6.13 3.37 -14.09
N ASP A 145 -5.84 2.85 -15.28
CA ASP A 145 -4.52 2.32 -15.63
C ASP A 145 -3.35 3.30 -15.39
N PRO A 146 -3.43 4.59 -15.79
CA PRO A 146 -2.37 5.56 -15.50
C PRO A 146 -2.18 5.82 -14.00
N TYR A 147 -3.24 5.65 -13.20
CA TYR A 147 -3.23 5.90 -11.76
C TYR A 147 -2.59 4.76 -10.96
N LEU A 148 -2.49 3.57 -11.54
CA LEU A 148 -1.69 2.48 -10.98
C LEU A 148 -0.21 2.87 -10.99
N LYS A 149 0.31 3.27 -12.15
CA LYS A 149 1.69 3.77 -12.28
C LYS A 149 1.93 4.99 -11.39
N GLN A 150 1.00 5.95 -11.38
CA GLN A 150 1.14 7.14 -10.58
C GLN A 150 1.13 6.84 -9.07
N MET A 151 0.32 5.88 -8.58
CA MET A 151 0.35 5.45 -7.19
C MET A 151 1.70 4.81 -6.81
N ALA A 152 2.23 3.95 -7.66
CA ALA A 152 3.53 3.31 -7.43
C ALA A 152 4.67 4.34 -7.36
N LEU A 153 4.69 5.31 -8.28
CA LEU A 153 5.68 6.41 -8.25
C LEU A 153 5.51 7.33 -7.05
N SER A 154 4.27 7.59 -6.62
CA SER A 154 4.00 8.38 -5.41
C SER A 154 4.49 7.67 -4.15
N THR A 155 4.32 6.34 -4.10
CA THR A 155 4.84 5.49 -3.02
C THR A 155 6.37 5.50 -3.00
N LEU A 156 7.01 5.40 -4.15
CA LEU A 156 8.47 5.50 -4.27
C LEU A 156 8.98 6.85 -3.76
N LEU A 157 8.37 7.95 -4.21
CA LEU A 157 8.71 9.30 -3.74
C LEU A 157 8.52 9.42 -2.23
N PHE A 158 7.39 8.93 -1.70
CA PHE A 158 7.12 8.89 -0.27
C PHE A 158 8.24 8.17 0.50
N VAL A 159 8.62 6.94 0.09
CA VAL A 159 9.65 6.15 0.77
C VAL A 159 11.01 6.86 0.75
N ILE A 160 11.39 7.47 -0.38
CA ILE A 160 12.63 8.25 -0.49
C ILE A 160 12.60 9.45 0.46
N LEU A 161 11.55 10.26 0.42
CA LEU A 161 11.43 11.45 1.26
C LEU A 161 11.36 11.08 2.75
N PHE A 162 10.68 10.00 3.08
CA PHE A 162 10.58 9.52 4.46
C PHE A 162 11.94 9.03 4.95
N GLY A 163 12.64 8.20 4.18
CA GLY A 163 13.98 7.73 4.52
C GLY A 163 14.98 8.88 4.67
N VAL A 164 15.01 9.83 3.72
CA VAL A 164 15.87 11.02 3.79
C VAL A 164 15.54 11.88 5.01
N GLY A 165 14.25 12.09 5.29
CA GLY A 165 13.81 12.85 6.47
C GLY A 165 14.24 12.23 7.80
N LEU A 166 14.40 10.91 7.86
CA LEU A 166 14.91 10.21 9.06
C LEU A 166 16.45 10.27 9.19
N LEU A 167 17.16 10.49 8.09
CA LEU A 167 18.63 10.62 8.09
C LEU A 167 19.08 12.04 8.43
N ILE A 168 18.30 13.05 8.05
CA ILE A 168 18.58 14.45 8.35
C ILE A 168 18.11 14.74 9.77
N ARG A 169 19.06 14.81 10.70
CA ARG A 169 18.84 15.26 12.08
C ARG A 169 18.99 16.78 12.15
#